data_AF-A0A507CF48-F1
#
_entry.id   AF-A0A507CF48-F1
#
_cell.length_a   1.000
_cell.length_b   1.000
_cell.length_c   1.000
_cell.angle_alpha   90.00
_cell.angle_beta   90.00
_cell.angle_gamma   90.00
#
_symmetry.space_group_name_H-M   'P 1'
#
loop_
_entity.id
_entity.type
_entity.pdbx_description
1 polymer ?
#
loop_
_entity_poly.entity_id
_entity_poly.type
_entity_poly.pdbx_seq_one_letter_code
_entity_poly.pdbx_strand_id
1 'polypeptide(L)'
;MDSPATPFHAKSRTIYEGLCNLVDLDPIHEKVSFVGLGKAIFPTPLYPAEAFSALHAAICRVADEIWRLRTKRDLVPITIDTDSATLSPFSTFLVKINGESLMPWSAAQLPLHHVPFASFLTDFWETNDGIIYISQNFKEGLVLKLLGIDMTVEAFRALSREQVQTLIASKTRKWKSHDLEDALAKVGGCAVIPRTFAQFAGTEQGKVLLTLAPVVVEKLNSTASAPKQFCVSPVKHPIVRPLSGIRIVELTKELAGPTVGRILAEFGAEVIRISPIGQTHIPAFLVDLNFGKWTTHINAKDPKDYALLKNLIQGADVFLQGLKWGSTEKLNLGILDILQMVEERSVGIVYVSENCYGQRGPWSDRPGYEQLGQCMSGLVYDQARYYEKGVNGQLEPRFVPLTILDHGTGYLCALGAMTALWKRYERGGSYNVFGSLCQTSIWLRNQGFRPDEETVALFKNFPPLPPRGNIGSPIVMPKVLQMYSAALKRAEEVSEDGPYGKVTYLGGAWSMEGIKLGFDIPTRPLGVDPPYWPSRL
;
A
#
# COMPACT_ATOMS: atom_id res chain seq x y z
N MET A 1 22.01 23.47 -16.26
CA MET A 1 23.18 22.58 -16.39
C MET A 1 22.85 21.35 -15.58
N ASP A 2 22.48 20.26 -16.23
CA ASP A 2 22.15 19.01 -15.53
C ASP A 2 23.41 18.49 -14.86
N SER A 3 23.34 18.29 -13.54
CA SER A 3 24.35 17.51 -12.83
C SER A 3 24.45 16.13 -13.51
N PRO A 4 25.66 15.57 -13.69
CA PRO A 4 25.79 14.22 -14.25
C PRO A 4 24.90 13.25 -13.45
N ALA A 5 24.15 12.40 -14.17
CA ALA A 5 23.22 11.46 -13.56
C ALA A 5 23.98 10.54 -12.59
N THR A 6 23.56 10.53 -11.32
CA THR A 6 24.11 9.61 -10.33
C THR A 6 23.74 8.16 -10.68
N PRO A 7 24.47 7.14 -10.19
CA PRO A 7 24.07 5.74 -10.37
C PRO A 7 22.63 5.46 -9.91
N PHE A 8 22.19 6.12 -8.83
CA PHE A 8 20.81 6.09 -8.37
C PHE A 8 19.84 6.60 -9.45
N HIS A 9 20.07 7.80 -9.99
CA HIS A 9 19.19 8.37 -11.03
C HIS A 9 19.18 7.53 -12.30
N ALA A 10 20.33 6.96 -12.69
CA ALA A 10 20.41 6.04 -13.82
C ALA A 10 19.55 4.78 -13.57
N LYS A 11 19.66 4.19 -12.38
CA LYS A 11 18.83 3.03 -11.99
C LYS A 11 17.34 3.36 -11.98
N SER A 12 16.94 4.52 -11.43
CA SER A 12 15.54 4.98 -11.48
C SER A 12 15.03 5.14 -12.92
N ARG A 13 15.84 5.68 -13.85
CA ARG A 13 15.45 5.79 -15.27
C ARG A 13 15.23 4.43 -15.93
N THR A 14 16.10 3.45 -15.68
CA THR A 14 15.92 2.09 -16.22
C THR A 14 14.65 1.41 -15.68
N ILE A 15 14.37 1.55 -14.37
CA ILE A 15 13.13 1.00 -13.80
C ILE A 15 11.91 1.71 -14.39
N TYR A 16 12.00 3.03 -14.58
CA TYR A 16 10.95 3.84 -15.17
C TYR A 16 10.59 3.38 -16.59
N GLU A 17 11.57 3.11 -17.45
CA GLU A 17 11.36 2.53 -18.78
C GLU A 17 10.58 1.21 -18.71
N GLY A 18 10.99 0.31 -17.81
CA GLY A 18 10.32 -0.97 -17.60
C GLY A 18 8.86 -0.80 -17.18
N LEU A 19 8.56 0.19 -16.33
CA LEU A 19 7.21 0.51 -15.89
C LEU A 19 6.35 1.13 -17.00
N CYS A 20 6.92 2.00 -17.83
CA CYS A 20 6.24 2.55 -19.01
C CYS A 20 5.90 1.44 -20.01
N ASN A 21 6.85 0.55 -20.31
CA ASN A 21 6.63 -0.60 -21.19
C ASN A 21 5.55 -1.55 -20.65
N LEU A 22 5.53 -1.78 -19.32
CA LEU A 22 4.51 -2.60 -18.67
C LEU A 22 3.07 -2.13 -18.95
N VAL A 23 2.86 -0.82 -19.13
CA VAL A 23 1.53 -0.23 -19.33
C VAL A 23 1.26 0.25 -20.75
N ASP A 24 2.13 -0.10 -21.70
CA ASP A 24 2.11 0.32 -23.11
C ASP A 24 2.21 1.86 -23.29
N LEU A 25 3.05 2.52 -22.49
CA LEU A 25 3.26 3.97 -22.50
C LEU A 25 4.67 4.31 -23.01
N ASP A 26 4.79 5.35 -23.83
CA ASP A 26 6.09 5.89 -24.24
C ASP A 26 6.76 6.64 -23.07
N PRO A 27 8.00 6.27 -22.67
CA PRO A 27 8.70 6.89 -21.55
C PRO A 27 9.10 8.36 -21.77
N ILE A 28 9.39 8.82 -23.00
CA ILE A 28 9.73 10.25 -23.28
C ILE A 28 10.70 10.87 -22.25
N HIS A 29 11.93 10.33 -22.20
CA HIS A 29 12.93 10.64 -21.18
C HIS A 29 13.25 12.12 -21.01
N GLU A 30 13.22 12.87 -22.10
CA GLU A 30 13.50 14.31 -22.14
C GLU A 30 12.48 15.14 -21.36
N LYS A 31 11.31 14.57 -21.02
CA LYS A 31 10.28 15.19 -20.19
C LYS A 31 10.35 14.79 -18.72
N VAL A 32 11.19 13.82 -18.35
CA VAL A 32 11.26 13.31 -16.96
C VAL A 32 12.65 13.52 -16.36
N SER A 33 12.68 14.30 -15.28
CA SER A 33 13.89 14.57 -14.49
C SER A 33 13.78 13.98 -13.09
N PHE A 34 14.90 13.49 -12.58
CA PHE A 34 15.05 13.02 -11.19
C PHE A 34 16.00 13.98 -10.47
N VAL A 35 15.56 14.55 -9.36
CA VAL A 35 16.31 15.50 -8.54
C VAL A 35 16.32 15.04 -7.09
N GLY A 36 17.34 15.42 -6.33
CA GLY A 36 17.50 15.01 -4.93
C GLY A 36 18.93 14.63 -4.61
N LEU A 37 19.15 13.99 -3.47
CA LEU A 37 20.47 13.50 -3.05
C LEU A 37 21.02 12.43 -3.99
N GLY A 38 20.14 11.67 -4.66
CA GLY A 38 20.51 10.61 -5.60
C GLY A 38 21.33 9.51 -4.92
N LYS A 39 20.96 9.11 -3.70
CA LYS A 39 21.64 8.09 -2.88
C LYS A 39 20.64 7.17 -2.21
N ALA A 40 20.98 5.89 -2.14
CA ALA A 40 20.24 4.94 -1.31
C ALA A 40 20.41 5.29 0.17
N ILE A 41 19.29 5.35 0.90
CA ILE A 41 19.29 5.64 2.35
C ILE A 41 18.69 4.50 3.17
N PHE A 42 18.32 3.37 2.54
CA PHE A 42 17.77 2.20 3.22
C PHE A 42 18.82 1.11 3.41
N PRO A 43 18.89 0.46 4.60
CA PRO A 43 19.74 -0.70 4.80
C PRO A 43 19.08 -1.91 4.14
N THR A 44 19.18 -2.03 2.83
CA THR A 44 18.64 -3.19 2.11
C THR A 44 19.46 -3.45 0.85
N PRO A 45 19.66 -4.72 0.46
CA PRO A 45 20.31 -5.05 -0.81
C PRO A 45 19.43 -4.72 -2.03
N LEU A 46 18.20 -4.27 -1.84
CA LEU A 46 17.24 -3.98 -2.91
C LEU A 46 17.33 -2.51 -3.36
N TYR A 47 16.56 -2.18 -4.41
CA TYR A 47 16.43 -0.83 -4.98
C TYR A 47 15.08 -0.15 -4.69
N PRO A 48 14.50 -0.16 -3.47
CA PRO A 48 13.16 0.39 -3.26
C PRO A 48 13.10 1.91 -3.47
N ALA A 49 14.16 2.66 -3.12
CA ALA A 49 14.21 4.11 -3.31
C ALA A 49 14.15 4.51 -4.79
N GLU A 50 14.94 3.84 -5.63
CA GLU A 50 14.95 4.02 -7.09
C GLU A 50 13.65 3.53 -7.71
N ALA A 51 13.14 2.38 -7.24
CA ALA A 51 11.91 1.79 -7.74
C ALA A 51 10.69 2.67 -7.43
N PHE A 52 10.62 3.28 -6.25
CA PHE A 52 9.54 4.20 -5.90
C PHE A 52 9.67 5.51 -6.63
N SER A 53 10.88 6.06 -6.79
CA SER A 53 11.11 7.23 -7.66
C SER A 53 10.61 6.96 -9.09
N ALA A 54 10.93 5.79 -9.64
CA ALA A 54 10.48 5.37 -10.97
C ALA A 54 8.96 5.16 -11.07
N LEU A 55 8.32 4.62 -10.03
CA LEU A 55 6.86 4.50 -9.96
C LEU A 55 6.18 5.86 -9.95
N HIS A 56 6.70 6.82 -9.17
CA HIS A 56 6.19 8.19 -9.17
C HIS A 56 6.31 8.82 -10.57
N ALA A 57 7.44 8.63 -11.26
CA ALA A 57 7.61 9.05 -12.66
C ALA A 57 6.58 8.41 -13.61
N ALA A 58 6.37 7.10 -13.52
CA ALA A 58 5.43 6.37 -14.39
C ALA A 58 3.97 6.84 -14.16
N ILE A 59 3.58 7.04 -12.89
CA ILE A 59 2.26 7.59 -12.53
C ILE A 59 2.09 8.98 -13.13
N CYS A 60 3.06 9.88 -12.95
CA CYS A 60 3.01 11.23 -13.54
C CYS A 60 2.97 11.21 -15.07
N ARG A 61 3.68 10.28 -15.72
CA ARG A 61 3.65 10.17 -17.18
C ARG A 61 2.28 9.72 -17.69
N VAL A 62 1.62 8.76 -17.04
CA VAL A 62 0.22 8.40 -17.37
C VAL A 62 -0.72 9.58 -17.08
N ALA A 63 -0.49 10.31 -15.99
CA ALA A 63 -1.25 11.52 -15.68
C ALA A 63 -1.12 12.60 -16.76
N ASP A 64 0.09 12.78 -17.30
CA ASP A 64 0.37 13.72 -18.39
C ASP A 64 -0.32 13.28 -19.69
N GLU A 65 -0.41 11.97 -19.95
CA GLU A 65 -1.16 11.45 -21.10
C GLU A 65 -2.65 11.75 -20.98
N ILE A 66 -3.23 11.52 -19.81
CA ILE A 66 -4.62 11.90 -19.50
C ILE A 66 -4.80 13.41 -19.66
N TRP A 67 -3.84 14.21 -19.18
CA TRP A 67 -3.88 15.66 -19.27
C TRP A 67 -3.83 16.17 -20.71
N ARG A 68 -2.94 15.60 -21.54
CA ARG A 68 -2.82 15.84 -22.98
C ARG A 68 -4.14 15.55 -23.69
N LEU A 69 -4.75 14.40 -23.40
CA LEU A 69 -6.03 13.99 -23.98
C LEU A 69 -7.18 14.90 -23.57
N ARG A 70 -7.18 15.34 -22.31
CA ARG A 70 -8.18 16.25 -21.72
C ARG A 70 -8.06 17.67 -22.29
N THR A 71 -6.87 18.25 -22.28
CA THR A 71 -6.67 19.68 -22.56
C THR A 71 -6.29 19.97 -24.00
N LYS A 72 -5.95 18.93 -24.77
CA LYS A 72 -5.40 19.05 -26.14
C LYS A 72 -4.11 19.89 -26.19
N ARG A 73 -3.38 19.96 -25.08
CA ARG A 73 -2.06 20.59 -24.98
C ARG A 73 -0.95 19.57 -25.15
N ASP A 74 0.27 20.03 -25.34
CA ASP A 74 1.47 19.19 -25.35
C ASP A 74 1.79 18.61 -23.96
N LEU A 75 2.59 17.53 -23.98
CA LEU A 75 3.14 16.90 -22.79
C LEU A 75 4.03 17.87 -22.00
N VAL A 76 3.89 17.86 -20.68
CA VAL A 76 4.57 18.81 -19.78
C VAL A 76 5.81 18.18 -19.13
N PRO A 77 6.85 18.96 -18.82
CA PRO A 77 7.94 18.51 -17.98
C PRO A 77 7.48 17.99 -16.61
N ILE A 78 8.08 16.87 -16.20
CA ILE A 78 7.86 16.17 -14.94
C ILE A 78 9.18 16.15 -14.17
N THR A 79 9.12 16.51 -12.89
CA THR A 79 10.26 16.41 -11.98
C THR A 79 9.88 15.54 -10.79
N ILE A 80 10.70 14.51 -10.52
CA ILE A 80 10.58 13.64 -9.37
C ILE A 80 11.64 13.99 -8.34
N ASP A 81 11.21 14.40 -7.15
CA ASP A 81 12.07 14.51 -5.98
C ASP A 81 12.30 13.12 -5.39
N THR A 82 13.49 12.59 -5.63
CA THR A 82 13.89 11.26 -5.18
C THR A 82 14.00 11.16 -3.67
N ASP A 83 14.23 12.27 -2.97
CA ASP A 83 14.31 12.26 -1.50
C ASP A 83 12.90 12.04 -0.92
N SER A 84 11.92 12.80 -1.41
CA SER A 84 10.51 12.64 -1.04
C SER A 84 9.94 11.28 -1.48
N ALA A 85 10.26 10.81 -2.70
CA ALA A 85 9.82 9.49 -3.18
C ALA A 85 10.42 8.34 -2.36
N THR A 86 11.63 8.54 -1.82
CA THR A 86 12.24 7.58 -0.92
C THR A 86 11.56 7.60 0.44
N LEU A 87 11.14 8.76 0.94
CA LEU A 87 10.44 8.89 2.23
C LEU A 87 8.97 8.50 2.16
N SER A 88 8.38 8.42 0.98
CA SER A 88 6.93 8.16 0.83
C SER A 88 6.43 6.85 1.45
N PRO A 89 7.20 5.74 1.52
CA PRO A 89 6.78 4.54 2.26
C PRO A 89 6.80 4.71 3.79
N PHE A 90 7.23 5.88 4.25
CA PHE A 90 7.33 6.25 5.64
C PHE A 90 6.37 7.40 6.01
N SER A 91 5.55 7.87 5.06
CA SER A 91 4.70 9.06 5.22
C SER A 91 3.83 9.00 6.48
N THR A 92 3.27 7.82 6.79
CA THR A 92 2.44 7.60 7.98
C THR A 92 3.16 7.86 9.31
N PHE A 93 4.48 7.71 9.35
CA PHE A 93 5.32 7.97 10.53
C PHE A 93 5.78 9.43 10.62
N LEU A 94 5.58 10.22 9.57
CA LEU A 94 5.99 11.63 9.49
C LEU A 94 4.86 12.61 9.79
N VAL A 95 3.62 12.12 9.85
CA VAL A 95 2.45 12.96 10.12
C VAL A 95 2.47 13.50 11.56
N LYS A 96 2.20 14.80 11.66
CA LYS A 96 2.07 15.52 12.93
C LYS A 96 0.70 16.20 13.01
N ILE A 97 0.12 16.26 14.20
CA ILE A 97 -1.09 17.03 14.50
C ILE A 97 -0.72 18.12 15.50
N ASN A 98 -0.99 19.37 15.17
CA ASN A 98 -0.64 20.55 15.98
C ASN A 98 0.84 20.58 16.39
N GLY A 99 1.72 20.08 15.53
CA GLY A 99 3.16 19.97 15.78
C GLY A 99 3.59 18.70 16.54
N GLU A 100 2.65 17.91 17.07
CA GLU A 100 2.94 16.66 17.78
C GLU A 100 2.96 15.46 16.83
N SER A 101 4.00 14.64 16.92
CA SER A 101 4.10 13.37 16.19
C SER A 101 3.02 12.39 16.67
N LEU A 102 2.37 11.70 15.73
CA LEU A 102 1.47 10.58 16.06
C LEU A 102 2.21 9.32 16.53
N MET A 103 3.55 9.36 16.51
CA MET A 103 4.43 8.27 16.92
C MET A 103 5.28 8.63 18.16
N PRO A 104 5.51 7.68 19.09
CA PRO A 104 4.82 6.40 19.21
C PRO A 104 3.58 6.62 20.09
N TRP A 105 2.45 6.94 19.46
CA TRP A 105 1.14 6.57 20.00
C TRP A 105 0.54 7.55 21.04
N SER A 106 0.55 8.86 20.78
CA SER A 106 -0.38 9.78 21.46
C SER A 106 -1.82 9.61 20.94
N ALA A 107 -2.38 8.40 21.06
CA ALA A 107 -3.82 8.16 20.90
C ALA A 107 -4.65 8.85 21.99
N ALA A 108 -4.01 9.38 23.04
CA ALA A 108 -4.67 10.07 24.15
C ALA A 108 -5.45 11.33 23.72
N GLN A 109 -5.15 11.90 22.54
CA GLN A 109 -5.77 13.15 22.06
C GLN A 109 -6.72 12.96 20.87
N LEU A 110 -6.87 11.74 20.34
CA LEU A 110 -7.71 11.49 19.16
C LEU A 110 -8.98 10.73 19.54
N PRO A 111 -10.16 11.10 19.00
CA PRO A 111 -11.42 10.39 19.20
C PRO A 111 -11.45 9.09 18.38
N LEU A 112 -10.45 8.23 18.56
CA LEU A 112 -10.28 6.96 17.87
C LEU A 112 -10.26 5.84 18.91
N HIS A 113 -11.03 4.78 18.65
CA HIS A 113 -11.09 3.60 19.52
C HIS A 113 -9.69 3.08 19.82
N HIS A 114 -9.36 2.98 21.11
CA HIS A 114 -8.04 2.58 21.61
C HIS A 114 -7.63 1.21 21.06
N VAL A 115 -6.47 1.14 20.42
CA VAL A 115 -5.82 -0.13 20.05
C VAL A 115 -4.38 -0.05 20.51
N PRO A 116 -3.95 -0.89 21.46
CA PRO A 116 -2.54 -1.17 21.64
C PRO A 116 -2.07 -1.89 20.37
N PHE A 117 -1.36 -1.18 19.49
CA PHE A 117 -0.79 -1.73 18.25
C PHE A 117 0.32 -2.77 18.51
N ALA A 118 0.77 -2.93 19.75
CA ALA A 118 1.72 -3.96 20.13
C ALA A 118 1.01 -5.09 20.87
N SER A 119 0.31 -5.97 20.14
CA SER A 119 0.16 -7.33 20.67
C SER A 119 1.52 -8.01 20.58
N PHE A 120 2.08 -8.40 21.74
CA PHE A 120 3.30 -9.19 21.82
C PHE A 120 3.18 -10.56 21.12
N LEU A 121 1.99 -10.92 20.59
CA LEU A 121 1.77 -12.04 19.68
C LEU A 121 2.46 -11.85 18.31
N THR A 122 2.63 -10.59 17.86
CA THR A 122 3.24 -10.26 16.56
C THR A 122 4.74 -10.47 16.61
N ASP A 123 5.20 -11.68 16.30
CA ASP A 123 6.61 -12.04 16.32
C ASP A 123 6.88 -13.32 15.52
N PHE A 124 8.18 -13.65 15.40
CA PHE A 124 8.63 -14.97 15.00
C PHE A 124 8.62 -15.93 16.20
N TRP A 125 8.00 -17.08 16.02
CA TRP A 125 7.84 -18.12 17.03
C TRP A 125 8.47 -19.43 16.57
N GLU A 126 9.20 -20.07 17.47
CA GLU A 126 9.74 -21.41 17.25
C GLU A 126 8.62 -22.45 17.22
N THR A 127 8.66 -23.33 16.22
CA THR A 127 7.84 -24.54 16.12
C THR A 127 8.70 -25.77 16.40
N ASN A 128 8.15 -26.98 16.37
CA ASN A 128 8.93 -28.20 16.63
C ASN A 128 10.00 -28.49 15.55
N ASP A 129 9.85 -27.91 14.37
CA ASP A 129 10.62 -28.19 13.16
C ASP A 129 11.17 -26.93 12.46
N GLY A 130 10.94 -25.75 13.02
CA GLY A 130 11.32 -24.49 12.38
C GLY A 130 10.78 -23.26 13.10
N ILE A 131 10.32 -22.30 12.30
CA ILE A 131 9.76 -21.03 12.79
C ILE A 131 8.50 -20.66 12.01
N ILE A 132 7.63 -19.90 12.66
CA ILE A 132 6.45 -19.29 12.05
C ILE A 132 6.38 -17.82 12.46
N TYR A 133 6.06 -16.94 11.51
CA TYR A 133 5.67 -15.58 11.82
C TYR A 133 4.16 -15.53 12.05
N ILE A 134 3.74 -15.07 13.23
CA ILE A 134 2.33 -14.82 13.52
C ILE A 134 2.16 -13.31 13.59
N SER A 135 1.30 -12.76 12.75
CA SER A 135 0.91 -11.35 12.84
C SER A 135 -0.32 -11.21 13.74
N GLN A 136 -0.40 -10.14 14.52
CA GLN A 136 -1.68 -9.71 15.06
C GLN A 136 -2.64 -9.54 13.89
N ASN A 137 -3.80 -10.17 14.02
CA ASN A 137 -4.96 -9.84 13.23
C ASN A 137 -6.07 -9.39 14.18
N PHE A 138 -7.10 -8.72 13.65
CA PHE A 138 -8.28 -8.33 14.42
C PHE A 138 -9.13 -9.53 14.90
N LYS A 139 -8.57 -10.75 14.88
CA LYS A 139 -9.14 -12.01 15.32
C LYS A 139 -8.23 -12.73 16.34
N GLU A 140 -7.50 -11.97 17.13
CA GLU A 140 -6.56 -12.44 18.16
C GLU A 140 -7.13 -13.58 19.02
N GLY A 141 -8.40 -13.46 19.46
CA GLY A 141 -9.07 -14.51 20.23
C GLY A 141 -9.17 -15.87 19.52
N LEU A 142 -9.32 -15.91 18.18
CA LEU A 142 -9.31 -17.16 17.43
C LEU A 142 -7.92 -17.80 17.41
N VAL A 143 -6.87 -16.99 17.30
CA VAL A 143 -5.48 -17.46 17.34
C VAL A 143 -5.16 -18.05 18.71
N LEU A 144 -5.52 -17.35 19.79
CA LEU A 144 -5.34 -17.83 21.16
C LEU A 144 -6.08 -19.15 21.40
N LYS A 145 -7.34 -19.25 20.97
CA LYS A 145 -8.13 -20.48 21.06
C LYS A 145 -7.49 -21.65 20.31
N LEU A 146 -6.99 -21.42 19.09
CA LEU A 146 -6.32 -22.46 18.29
C LEU A 146 -5.04 -22.96 18.95
N LEU A 147 -4.28 -22.05 19.59
CA LEU A 147 -3.10 -22.39 20.38
C LEU A 147 -3.44 -23.04 21.74
N GLY A 148 -4.72 -23.24 22.05
CA GLY A 148 -5.18 -23.81 23.32
C GLY A 148 -4.86 -22.91 24.51
N ILE A 149 -5.00 -21.59 24.33
CA ILE A 149 -4.87 -20.58 25.38
C ILE A 149 -6.27 -20.14 25.76
N ASP A 150 -6.70 -20.53 26.97
CA ASP A 150 -8.02 -20.21 27.52
C ASP A 150 -7.95 -18.90 28.30
N MET A 151 -7.89 -17.79 27.58
CA MET A 151 -7.83 -16.43 28.12
C MET A 151 -8.62 -15.48 27.23
N THR A 152 -9.24 -14.45 27.82
CA THR A 152 -9.81 -13.36 27.04
C THR A 152 -8.71 -12.53 26.36
N VAL A 153 -9.06 -11.81 25.29
CA VAL A 153 -8.11 -10.94 24.59
C VAL A 153 -7.63 -9.82 25.51
N GLU A 154 -8.52 -9.30 26.36
CA GLU A 154 -8.20 -8.26 27.35
C GLU A 154 -7.19 -8.77 28.39
N ALA A 155 -7.41 -9.98 28.93
CA ALA A 155 -6.49 -10.60 29.88
C ALA A 155 -5.13 -10.89 29.24
N PHE A 156 -5.12 -11.35 27.99
CA PHE A 156 -3.88 -11.59 27.24
C PHE A 156 -3.10 -10.29 27.00
N ARG A 157 -3.78 -9.21 26.63
CA ARG A 157 -3.16 -7.89 26.40
C ARG A 157 -2.63 -7.22 27.67
N ALA A 158 -3.08 -7.66 28.85
CA ALA A 158 -2.56 -7.20 30.13
C ALA A 158 -1.25 -7.90 30.54
N LEU A 159 -0.84 -8.96 29.85
CA LEU A 159 0.39 -9.68 30.14
C LEU A 159 1.63 -8.85 29.77
N SER A 160 2.72 -9.05 30.52
CA SER A 160 4.02 -8.51 30.16
C SER A 160 4.57 -9.18 28.89
N ARG A 161 5.52 -8.52 28.23
CA ARG A 161 6.20 -9.09 27.04
C ARG A 161 6.80 -10.47 27.32
N GLU A 162 7.45 -10.63 28.47
CA GLU A 162 8.09 -11.88 28.87
C GLU A 162 7.06 -13.00 29.11
N GLN A 163 5.93 -12.67 29.73
CA GLN A 163 4.82 -13.62 29.94
C GLN A 163 4.23 -14.08 28.60
N VAL A 164 3.99 -13.16 27.66
CA VAL A 164 3.51 -13.51 26.32
C VAL A 164 4.52 -14.37 25.58
N GLN A 165 5.80 -13.99 25.61
CA GLN A 165 6.87 -14.76 24.95
C GLN A 165 6.93 -16.20 25.47
N THR A 166 6.91 -16.37 26.80
CA THR A 166 6.92 -17.69 27.43
C THR A 166 5.68 -18.50 27.06
N LEU A 167 4.49 -17.89 27.15
CA LEU A 167 3.22 -18.55 26.90
C LEU A 167 3.10 -19.00 25.43
N ILE A 168 3.30 -18.10 24.47
CA ILE A 168 3.14 -18.42 23.05
C ILE A 168 4.21 -19.40 22.58
N ALA A 169 5.47 -19.25 23.00
CA ALA A 169 6.53 -20.21 22.69
C ALA A 169 6.19 -21.61 23.22
N SER A 170 5.61 -21.73 24.43
CA SER A 170 5.20 -23.03 24.99
C SER A 170 4.12 -23.75 24.17
N LYS A 171 3.31 -23.01 23.41
CA LYS A 171 2.24 -23.56 22.56
C LYS A 171 2.75 -23.86 21.15
N THR A 172 3.43 -22.90 20.52
CA THR A 172 3.90 -23.00 19.13
C THR A 172 4.94 -24.12 18.94
N ARG A 173 5.84 -24.35 19.92
CA ARG A 173 6.80 -25.47 19.90
C ARG A 173 6.19 -26.87 19.88
N LYS A 174 4.88 -27.01 20.13
CA LYS A 174 4.16 -28.30 20.06
C LYS A 174 3.67 -28.63 18.65
N TRP A 175 3.67 -27.66 17.74
CA TRP A 175 3.18 -27.81 16.39
C TRP A 175 4.32 -28.00 15.40
N LYS A 176 4.05 -28.71 14.30
CA LYS A 176 4.81 -28.54 13.06
C LYS A 176 4.44 -27.23 12.39
N SER A 177 5.42 -26.55 11.82
CA SER A 177 5.28 -25.24 11.18
C SER A 177 4.18 -25.22 10.11
N HIS A 178 4.19 -26.21 9.21
CA HIS A 178 3.19 -26.34 8.14
C HIS A 178 1.77 -26.60 8.68
N ASP A 179 1.64 -27.51 9.66
CA ASP A 179 0.35 -27.83 10.28
C ASP A 179 -0.25 -26.58 10.96
N LEU A 180 0.59 -25.79 11.64
CA LEU A 180 0.16 -24.57 12.32
C LEU A 180 -0.19 -23.45 11.33
N GLU A 181 0.61 -23.26 10.27
CA GLU A 181 0.33 -22.28 9.20
C GLU A 181 -1.03 -22.57 8.56
N ASP A 182 -1.29 -23.82 8.19
CA ASP A 182 -2.56 -24.22 7.57
C ASP A 182 -3.74 -24.16 8.54
N ALA A 183 -3.55 -24.56 9.80
CA ALA A 183 -4.59 -24.47 10.83
C ALA A 183 -4.99 -23.01 11.09
N LEU A 184 -4.01 -22.11 11.21
CA LEU A 184 -4.25 -20.68 11.37
C LEU A 184 -4.93 -20.10 10.12
N ALA A 185 -4.45 -20.42 8.92
CA ALA A 185 -5.07 -19.95 7.68
C ALA A 185 -6.56 -20.33 7.58
N LYS A 186 -6.93 -21.57 7.96
CA LYS A 186 -8.32 -22.08 7.93
C LYS A 186 -9.28 -21.26 8.81
N VAL A 187 -8.82 -20.73 9.93
CA VAL A 187 -9.64 -19.88 10.82
C VAL A 187 -9.55 -18.38 10.47
N GLY A 188 -8.85 -18.03 9.40
CA GLY A 188 -8.57 -16.64 9.01
C GLY A 188 -7.49 -15.98 9.87
N GLY A 189 -6.61 -16.78 10.46
CA GLY A 189 -5.35 -16.41 11.10
C GLY A 189 -4.35 -15.82 10.11
N CYS A 190 -3.60 -14.82 10.54
CA CYS A 190 -2.53 -14.22 9.75
C CYS A 190 -1.18 -14.79 10.23
N ALA A 191 -0.77 -15.92 9.65
CA ALA A 191 0.50 -16.55 9.97
C ALA A 191 1.14 -17.13 8.71
N VAL A 192 2.47 -17.15 8.70
CA VAL A 192 3.23 -17.68 7.56
C VAL A 192 4.57 -18.23 8.02
N ILE A 193 5.01 -19.30 7.38
CA ILE A 193 6.39 -19.76 7.47
C ILE A 193 7.27 -18.79 6.67
N PRO A 194 8.30 -18.18 7.27
CA PRO A 194 9.29 -17.42 6.53
C PRO A 194 10.02 -18.36 5.56
N ARG A 195 9.97 -18.05 4.26
CA ARG A 195 10.56 -18.86 3.19
C ARG A 195 11.67 -18.09 2.51
N THR A 196 12.74 -18.75 2.09
CA THR A 196 13.64 -18.18 1.07
C THR A 196 12.89 -18.05 -0.25
N PHE A 197 13.39 -17.21 -1.17
CA PHE A 197 12.79 -17.11 -2.50
C PHE A 197 12.73 -18.42 -3.26
N ALA A 198 13.77 -19.25 -3.15
CA ALA A 198 13.81 -20.56 -3.80
C ALA A 198 12.70 -21.48 -3.25
N GLN A 199 12.50 -21.49 -1.94
CA GLN A 199 11.40 -22.24 -1.31
C GLN A 199 10.04 -21.70 -1.75
N PHE A 200 9.88 -20.37 -1.80
CA PHE A 200 8.66 -19.73 -2.29
C PHE A 200 8.38 -20.10 -3.76
N ALA A 201 9.36 -19.93 -4.65
CA ALA A 201 9.27 -20.24 -6.08
C ALA A 201 8.94 -21.72 -6.34
N GLY A 202 9.38 -22.63 -5.45
CA GLY A 202 9.05 -24.05 -5.51
C GLY A 202 7.61 -24.40 -5.12
N THR A 203 6.88 -23.49 -4.46
CA THR A 203 5.48 -23.72 -4.06
C THR A 203 4.51 -23.50 -5.21
N GLU A 204 3.31 -24.10 -5.14
CA GLU A 204 2.26 -23.87 -6.15
C GLU A 204 1.84 -22.39 -6.23
N GLN A 205 1.85 -21.66 -5.11
CA GLN A 205 1.59 -20.22 -5.14
C GLN A 205 2.70 -19.46 -5.87
N GLY A 206 3.97 -19.74 -5.55
CA GLY A 206 5.11 -19.09 -6.18
C GLY A 206 5.15 -19.33 -7.68
N LYS A 207 4.94 -20.57 -8.13
CA LYS A 207 4.84 -20.92 -9.55
C LYS A 207 3.78 -20.08 -10.27
N VAL A 208 2.62 -19.87 -9.66
CA VAL A 208 1.57 -19.01 -10.24
C VAL A 208 2.01 -17.55 -10.31
N LEU A 209 2.45 -16.97 -9.19
CA LEU A 209 2.78 -15.53 -9.13
C LEU A 209 3.96 -15.14 -10.03
N LEU A 210 4.94 -16.04 -10.22
CA LEU A 210 6.08 -15.81 -11.11
C LEU A 210 5.68 -15.70 -12.60
N THR A 211 4.46 -16.11 -12.97
CA THR A 211 3.93 -15.93 -14.33
C THR A 211 3.16 -14.62 -14.53
N LEU A 212 2.88 -13.88 -13.45
CA LEU A 212 2.02 -12.70 -13.49
C LEU A 212 2.85 -11.41 -13.55
N ALA A 213 2.25 -10.38 -14.16
CA ALA A 213 2.80 -9.03 -14.15
C ALA A 213 2.76 -8.42 -12.73
N PRO A 214 3.64 -7.45 -12.41
CA PRO A 214 3.65 -6.72 -11.14
C PRO A 214 2.32 -6.07 -10.78
N VAL A 215 1.65 -5.51 -11.79
CA VAL A 215 0.25 -5.09 -11.75
C VAL A 215 -0.42 -5.58 -13.03
N VAL A 216 -1.61 -6.14 -12.89
CA VAL A 216 -2.43 -6.61 -14.00
C VAL A 216 -3.39 -5.49 -14.39
N VAL A 217 -3.50 -5.20 -15.69
CA VAL A 217 -4.50 -4.28 -16.26
C VAL A 217 -5.18 -4.98 -17.43
N GLU A 218 -6.37 -5.51 -17.19
CA GLU A 218 -7.09 -6.37 -18.15
C GLU A 218 -8.43 -5.74 -18.54
N LYS A 219 -8.76 -5.73 -19.82
CA LYS A 219 -10.11 -5.33 -20.28
C LYS A 219 -11.10 -6.43 -19.94
N LEU A 220 -12.20 -6.07 -19.32
CA LEU A 220 -13.29 -6.97 -18.96
C LEU A 220 -14.30 -7.07 -20.09
N ASN A 221 -14.90 -8.26 -20.23
CA ASN A 221 -16.07 -8.44 -21.09
C ASN A 221 -17.27 -7.78 -20.42
N SER A 222 -17.74 -6.67 -20.98
CA SER A 222 -18.91 -5.91 -20.49
C SER A 222 -19.74 -5.39 -21.65
N THR A 223 -21.04 -5.17 -21.42
CA THR A 223 -21.97 -4.54 -22.38
C THR A 223 -21.62 -3.07 -22.64
N ALA A 224 -21.09 -2.37 -21.63
CA ALA A 224 -20.57 -1.02 -21.78
C ALA A 224 -19.38 -1.01 -22.75
N SER A 225 -19.48 -0.24 -23.82
CA SER A 225 -18.49 -0.24 -24.92
C SER A 225 -18.02 1.16 -25.33
N ALA A 226 -18.74 2.22 -24.95
CA ALA A 226 -18.39 3.56 -25.42
C ALA A 226 -17.15 4.12 -24.67
N PRO A 227 -16.20 4.72 -25.41
CA PRO A 227 -15.17 5.57 -24.82
C PRO A 227 -15.77 6.71 -23.99
N LYS A 228 -15.25 6.98 -22.78
CA LYS A 228 -15.64 8.16 -21.97
C LYS A 228 -14.66 9.29 -22.19
N GLN A 229 -15.15 10.41 -22.71
CA GLN A 229 -14.33 11.62 -22.79
C GLN A 229 -14.02 12.15 -21.37
N PHE A 230 -12.76 12.50 -21.10
CA PHE A 230 -12.40 13.37 -19.98
C PHE A 230 -13.03 14.74 -20.23
N CYS A 231 -14.02 15.12 -19.44
CA CYS A 231 -14.76 16.37 -19.63
C CYS A 231 -13.83 17.59 -19.53
N VAL A 232 -13.88 18.45 -20.56
CA VAL A 232 -13.14 19.73 -20.64
C VAL A 232 -13.96 20.89 -20.06
N SER A 233 -15.29 20.77 -20.02
CA SER A 233 -16.23 21.84 -19.64
C SER A 233 -16.73 21.68 -18.19
N PRO A 234 -16.94 22.79 -17.47
CA PRO A 234 -16.26 23.03 -16.21
C PRO A 234 -16.59 21.91 -15.23
N VAL A 235 -15.57 21.14 -14.86
CA VAL A 235 -15.55 20.64 -13.49
C VAL A 235 -15.74 21.90 -12.67
N LYS A 236 -16.82 21.99 -11.89
CA LYS A 236 -17.11 23.17 -11.08
C LYS A 236 -16.17 23.21 -9.87
N HIS A 237 -14.90 23.26 -10.19
CA HIS A 237 -13.78 23.15 -9.30
C HIS A 237 -12.73 24.16 -9.77
N PRO A 238 -12.25 25.03 -8.88
CA PRO A 238 -11.37 26.14 -9.24
C PRO A 238 -10.03 25.68 -9.83
N ILE A 239 -9.64 24.43 -9.60
CA ILE A 239 -8.40 23.82 -10.08
C ILE A 239 -8.74 22.54 -10.85
N VAL A 240 -8.41 22.49 -12.14
CA VAL A 240 -8.58 21.28 -12.96
C VAL A 240 -7.25 20.52 -13.00
N ARG A 241 -7.30 19.22 -12.71
CA ARG A 241 -6.18 18.27 -12.68
C ARG A 241 -6.46 17.06 -13.60
N PRO A 242 -5.50 16.15 -13.84
CA PRO A 242 -5.70 15.01 -14.74
C PRO A 242 -6.96 14.19 -14.44
N LEU A 243 -7.22 13.87 -13.16
CA LEU A 243 -8.35 13.04 -12.74
C LEU A 243 -9.58 13.83 -12.28
N SER A 244 -9.64 15.15 -12.50
CA SER A 244 -10.82 15.94 -12.12
C SER A 244 -12.09 15.42 -12.80
N GLY A 245 -13.11 15.09 -12.00
CA GLY A 245 -14.38 14.49 -12.46
C GLY A 245 -14.39 12.96 -12.50
N ILE A 246 -13.30 12.29 -12.09
CA ILE A 246 -13.27 10.85 -11.85
C ILE A 246 -13.75 10.58 -10.42
N ARG A 247 -14.70 9.65 -10.28
CA ARG A 247 -15.28 9.26 -8.99
C ARG A 247 -14.83 7.88 -8.56
N ILE A 248 -14.45 7.71 -7.29
CA ILE A 248 -13.89 6.47 -6.76
C ILE A 248 -14.62 6.08 -5.48
N VAL A 249 -15.18 4.87 -5.48
CA VAL A 249 -15.67 4.22 -4.25
C VAL A 249 -14.58 3.30 -3.74
N GLU A 250 -14.09 3.56 -2.53
CA GLU A 250 -12.96 2.86 -1.92
C GLU A 250 -13.41 2.02 -0.71
N LEU A 251 -13.25 0.70 -0.78
CA LEU A 251 -13.48 -0.28 0.29
C LEU A 251 -12.17 -0.99 0.66
N THR A 252 -11.30 -0.28 1.36
CA THR A 252 -9.91 -0.72 1.62
C THR A 252 -9.55 -0.64 3.10
N LYS A 253 -8.45 -1.29 3.48
CA LYS A 253 -7.94 -1.35 4.85
C LYS A 253 -6.47 -0.99 4.91
N GLU A 254 -6.04 -0.57 6.09
CA GLU A 254 -4.64 -0.29 6.43
C GLU A 254 -3.92 0.66 5.44
N LEU A 255 -3.06 0.15 4.55
CA LEU A 255 -2.04 0.93 3.85
C LEU A 255 -2.10 0.83 2.32
N ALA A 256 -2.02 -0.39 1.74
CA ALA A 256 -1.89 -0.57 0.29
C ALA A 256 -3.06 0.03 -0.50
N GLY A 257 -4.29 -0.43 -0.26
CA GLY A 257 -5.49 0.11 -0.89
C GLY A 257 -5.68 1.62 -0.65
N PRO A 258 -5.59 2.14 0.60
CA PRO A 258 -5.71 3.57 0.84
C PRO A 258 -4.63 4.43 0.16
N THR A 259 -3.43 3.89 -0.06
CA THR A 259 -2.39 4.57 -0.84
C THR A 259 -2.85 4.83 -2.28
N VAL A 260 -3.56 3.87 -2.91
CA VAL A 260 -4.14 4.05 -4.26
C VAL A 260 -5.07 5.25 -4.29
N GLY A 261 -6.06 5.28 -3.39
CA GLY A 261 -7.05 6.36 -3.37
C GLY A 261 -6.44 7.72 -3.05
N ARG A 262 -5.42 7.77 -2.17
CA ARG A 262 -4.70 9.01 -1.84
C ARG A 262 -4.03 9.58 -3.09
N ILE A 263 -3.29 8.76 -3.84
CA ILE A 263 -2.62 9.20 -5.07
C ILE A 263 -3.64 9.71 -6.09
N LEU A 264 -4.69 8.94 -6.35
CA LEU A 264 -5.70 9.34 -7.33
C LEU A 264 -6.41 10.65 -6.92
N ALA A 265 -6.64 10.86 -5.62
CA ALA A 265 -7.19 12.12 -5.10
C ALA A 265 -6.23 13.31 -5.29
N GLU A 266 -4.92 13.10 -5.15
CA GLU A 266 -3.90 14.14 -5.39
C GLU A 266 -3.87 14.62 -6.85
N PHE A 267 -4.18 13.71 -7.79
CA PHE A 267 -4.40 14.02 -9.20
C PHE A 267 -5.83 14.53 -9.51
N GLY A 268 -6.65 14.75 -8.48
CA GLY A 268 -7.95 15.41 -8.55
C GLY A 268 -9.18 14.50 -8.63
N ALA A 269 -9.04 13.19 -8.39
CA ALA A 269 -10.19 12.29 -8.30
C ALA A 269 -11.03 12.57 -7.04
N GLU A 270 -12.33 12.36 -7.15
CA GLU A 270 -13.26 12.41 -6.03
C GLU A 270 -13.34 11.02 -5.37
N VAL A 271 -12.85 10.88 -4.13
CA VAL A 271 -12.78 9.57 -3.47
C VAL A 271 -13.70 9.50 -2.25
N ILE A 272 -14.67 8.59 -2.27
CA ILE A 272 -15.47 8.22 -1.10
C ILE A 272 -14.93 6.91 -0.54
N ARG A 273 -14.30 7.00 0.64
CA ARG A 273 -13.86 5.84 1.42
C ARG A 273 -14.97 5.34 2.31
N ILE A 274 -15.24 4.05 2.20
CA ILE A 274 -16.25 3.35 2.96
C ILE A 274 -15.59 2.54 4.07
N SER A 275 -16.16 2.63 5.26
CA SER A 275 -15.75 1.82 6.40
C SER A 275 -16.97 1.38 7.23
N PRO A 276 -17.06 0.12 7.67
CA PRO A 276 -18.09 -0.27 8.61
C PRO A 276 -17.81 0.30 10.02
N ILE A 277 -18.87 0.58 10.77
CA ILE A 277 -18.76 1.02 12.18
C ILE A 277 -18.06 -0.06 13.00
N GLY A 278 -17.20 0.36 13.93
CA GLY A 278 -16.49 -0.54 14.84
C GLY A 278 -15.30 -1.26 14.22
N GLN A 279 -14.94 -0.96 12.97
CA GLN A 279 -13.68 -1.43 12.42
C GLN A 279 -12.51 -0.73 13.12
N THR A 280 -11.56 -1.55 13.55
CA THR A 280 -10.35 -1.09 14.21
C THR A 280 -9.32 -0.61 13.19
N HIS A 281 -8.66 0.51 13.48
CA HIS A 281 -7.67 1.14 12.61
C HIS A 281 -6.51 1.73 13.39
N ILE A 282 -5.37 1.90 12.73
CA ILE A 282 -4.21 2.60 13.28
C ILE A 282 -4.36 4.10 12.98
N PRO A 283 -4.41 4.97 14.00
CA PRO A 283 -4.65 6.41 13.82
C PRO A 283 -3.74 7.08 12.79
N ALA A 284 -2.43 6.84 12.88
CA ALA A 284 -1.46 7.44 11.97
C ALA A 284 -1.72 7.09 10.49
N PHE A 285 -2.20 5.87 10.23
CA PHE A 285 -2.53 5.42 8.87
C PHE A 285 -3.79 6.12 8.35
N LEU A 286 -4.78 6.34 9.21
CA LEU A 286 -5.98 7.08 8.84
C LEU A 286 -5.67 8.54 8.52
N VAL A 287 -4.89 9.22 9.36
CA VAL A 287 -4.58 10.64 9.17
C VAL A 287 -3.78 10.84 7.87
N ASP A 288 -2.79 10.00 7.58
CA ASP A 288 -2.01 10.14 6.34
C ASP A 288 -2.78 9.69 5.07
N LEU A 289 -3.57 8.61 5.15
CA LEU A 289 -4.14 8.00 3.96
C LEU A 289 -5.58 8.40 3.64
N ASN A 290 -6.14 9.36 4.39
CA ASN A 290 -7.44 9.97 4.12
C ASN A 290 -7.37 11.37 3.48
N PHE A 291 -6.17 11.93 3.24
CA PHE A 291 -6.06 13.18 2.48
C PHE A 291 -6.77 13.07 1.12
N GLY A 292 -7.58 14.09 0.78
CA GLY A 292 -8.36 14.11 -0.46
C GLY A 292 -9.60 13.21 -0.49
N LYS A 293 -9.99 12.56 0.62
CA LYS A 293 -11.10 11.60 0.65
C LYS A 293 -12.25 12.06 1.54
N TRP A 294 -13.47 11.88 1.07
CA TRP A 294 -14.65 11.82 1.93
C TRP A 294 -14.74 10.44 2.56
N THR A 295 -15.27 10.35 3.77
CA THR A 295 -15.36 9.07 4.48
C THR A 295 -16.76 8.88 5.04
N THR A 296 -17.33 7.70 4.81
CA THR A 296 -18.69 7.40 5.23
C THR A 296 -18.79 6.02 5.85
N HIS A 297 -19.75 5.87 6.77
CA HIS A 297 -20.08 4.59 7.37
C HIS A 297 -21.17 3.90 6.59
N ILE A 298 -20.82 2.75 6.00
CA ILE A 298 -21.76 1.89 5.28
C ILE A 298 -21.43 0.45 5.68
N ASN A 299 -22.44 -0.26 6.18
CA ASN A 299 -22.38 -1.70 6.39
C ASN A 299 -22.96 -2.42 5.16
N ALA A 300 -22.10 -2.93 4.28
CA ALA A 300 -22.51 -3.64 3.07
C ALA A 300 -23.38 -4.90 3.31
N LYS A 301 -23.53 -5.36 4.56
CA LYS A 301 -24.42 -6.47 4.94
C LYS A 301 -25.83 -6.01 5.31
N ASP A 302 -26.01 -4.74 5.64
CA ASP A 302 -27.33 -4.19 5.89
C ASP A 302 -27.99 -3.84 4.55
N PRO A 303 -29.22 -4.30 4.26
CA PRO A 303 -29.87 -4.06 2.97
C PRO A 303 -30.07 -2.57 2.63
N LYS A 304 -30.29 -1.69 3.62
CA LYS A 304 -30.48 -0.25 3.38
C LYS A 304 -29.15 0.41 3.02
N ASP A 305 -28.10 0.10 3.78
CA ASP A 305 -26.74 0.57 3.50
C ASP A 305 -26.22 0.04 2.17
N TYR A 306 -26.51 -1.22 1.83
CA TYR A 306 -26.16 -1.81 0.54
C TYR A 306 -26.82 -1.08 -0.64
N ALA A 307 -28.07 -0.63 -0.49
CA ALA A 307 -28.73 0.19 -1.51
C ALA A 307 -28.03 1.54 -1.71
N LEU A 308 -27.58 2.19 -0.62
CA LEU A 308 -26.77 3.42 -0.69
C LEU A 308 -25.43 3.17 -1.38
N LEU A 309 -24.75 2.08 -1.02
CA LEU A 309 -23.50 1.66 -1.64
C LEU A 309 -23.66 1.43 -3.15
N LYS A 310 -24.69 0.70 -3.54
CA LYS A 310 -25.02 0.46 -4.95
C LYS A 310 -25.20 1.77 -5.72
N ASN A 311 -25.94 2.73 -5.14
CA ASN A 311 -26.14 4.05 -5.76
C ASN A 311 -24.80 4.81 -5.93
N LEU A 312 -23.93 4.79 -4.91
CA LEU A 312 -22.59 5.38 -5.02
C LEU A 312 -21.77 4.75 -6.16
N ILE A 313 -21.76 3.41 -6.23
CA ILE A 313 -21.03 2.63 -7.26
C ILE A 313 -21.57 2.91 -8.66
N GLN A 314 -22.89 3.04 -8.81
CA GLN A 314 -23.51 3.41 -10.08
C GLN A 314 -23.00 4.77 -10.59
N GLY A 315 -22.67 5.71 -9.69
CA GLY A 315 -22.05 6.98 -10.04
C GLY A 315 -20.52 6.98 -10.16
N ALA A 316 -19.85 5.85 -9.93
CA ALA A 316 -18.38 5.77 -9.81
C ALA A 316 -17.67 5.41 -11.12
N ASP A 317 -16.49 5.93 -11.34
CA ASP A 317 -15.59 5.51 -12.40
C ASP A 317 -14.68 4.35 -11.99
N VAL A 318 -14.38 4.27 -10.70
CA VAL A 318 -13.51 3.26 -10.11
C VAL A 318 -14.19 2.68 -8.86
N PHE A 319 -14.21 1.36 -8.76
CA PHE A 319 -14.46 0.65 -7.51
C PHE A 319 -13.14 0.04 -7.05
N LEU A 320 -12.63 0.48 -5.90
CA LEU A 320 -11.34 0.09 -5.34
C LEU A 320 -11.56 -0.73 -4.07
N GLN A 321 -10.98 -1.93 -3.99
CA GLN A 321 -11.14 -2.82 -2.83
C GLN A 321 -9.81 -3.45 -2.38
N GLY A 322 -9.67 -3.65 -1.07
CA GLY A 322 -8.47 -4.22 -0.43
C GLY A 322 -8.78 -5.39 0.52
N LEU A 323 -9.71 -6.26 0.13
CA LEU A 323 -10.11 -7.44 0.88
C LEU A 323 -9.42 -8.68 0.30
N LYS A 324 -9.23 -9.72 1.14
CA LYS A 324 -8.75 -11.02 0.67
C LYS A 324 -9.68 -11.57 -0.42
N TRP A 325 -9.12 -12.31 -1.38
CA TRP A 325 -9.84 -12.82 -2.53
C TRP A 325 -11.11 -13.61 -2.12
N GLY A 326 -12.20 -13.47 -2.88
CA GLY A 326 -13.47 -14.12 -2.59
C GLY A 326 -14.34 -13.42 -1.52
N SER A 327 -13.85 -12.35 -0.88
CA SER A 327 -14.61 -11.65 0.17
C SER A 327 -15.66 -10.69 -0.38
N THR A 328 -15.35 -10.07 -1.51
CA THR A 328 -16.23 -9.12 -2.20
C THR A 328 -17.44 -9.80 -2.81
N GLU A 329 -17.27 -11.01 -3.35
CA GLU A 329 -18.36 -11.85 -3.89
C GLU A 329 -19.38 -12.18 -2.80
N LYS A 330 -18.92 -12.45 -1.58
CA LYS A 330 -19.81 -12.69 -0.42
C LYS A 330 -20.59 -11.46 0.02
N LEU A 331 -20.20 -10.28 -0.46
CA LEU A 331 -20.88 -9.00 -0.23
C LEU A 331 -21.64 -8.54 -1.48
N ASN A 332 -21.72 -9.34 -2.54
CA ASN A 332 -22.26 -8.95 -3.85
C ASN A 332 -21.56 -7.68 -4.39
N LEU A 333 -20.23 -7.64 -4.26
CA LEU A 333 -19.32 -6.58 -4.72
C LEU A 333 -18.14 -7.17 -5.52
N GLY A 334 -18.26 -8.42 -5.97
CA GLY A 334 -17.29 -9.04 -6.87
C GLY A 334 -17.30 -8.38 -8.24
N ILE A 335 -16.33 -8.74 -9.09
CA ILE A 335 -16.20 -8.13 -10.43
C ILE A 335 -17.52 -8.24 -11.22
N LEU A 336 -18.13 -9.42 -11.24
CA LEU A 336 -19.39 -9.65 -11.96
C LEU A 336 -20.55 -8.85 -11.38
N ASP A 337 -20.66 -8.77 -10.05
CA ASP A 337 -21.69 -7.98 -9.37
C ASP A 337 -21.56 -6.49 -9.73
N ILE A 338 -20.34 -5.96 -9.69
CA ILE A 338 -20.06 -4.56 -10.04
C ILE A 338 -20.38 -4.29 -11.51
N LEU A 339 -20.01 -5.18 -12.43
CA LEU A 339 -20.36 -5.05 -13.85
C LEU A 339 -21.88 -5.03 -14.06
N GLN A 340 -22.61 -5.88 -13.35
CA GLN A 340 -24.07 -5.89 -13.39
C GLN A 340 -24.67 -4.59 -12.83
N MET A 341 -24.13 -4.05 -11.74
CA MET A 341 -24.62 -2.78 -11.17
C MET A 341 -24.54 -1.60 -12.14
N VAL A 342 -23.55 -1.64 -13.05
CA VAL A 342 -23.28 -0.56 -14.02
C VAL A 342 -23.68 -0.92 -15.45
N GLU A 343 -24.43 -2.00 -15.67
CA GLU A 343 -24.72 -2.52 -17.02
C GLU A 343 -25.48 -1.53 -17.91
N GLU A 344 -26.33 -0.69 -17.31
CA GLU A 344 -27.12 0.33 -18.00
C GLU A 344 -26.30 1.59 -18.34
N ARG A 345 -25.05 1.68 -17.89
CA ARG A 345 -24.19 2.83 -18.17
C ARG A 345 -23.58 2.74 -19.57
N SER A 346 -23.55 3.89 -20.24
CA SER A 346 -22.81 4.03 -21.50
C SER A 346 -21.30 3.87 -21.33
N VAL A 347 -20.78 4.09 -20.11
CA VAL A 347 -19.35 4.02 -19.79
C VAL A 347 -19.09 2.92 -18.76
N GLY A 348 -18.11 2.06 -19.08
CA GLY A 348 -17.64 0.99 -18.20
C GLY A 348 -16.95 1.48 -16.92
N ILE A 349 -16.61 0.55 -16.04
CA ILE A 349 -16.01 0.82 -14.73
C ILE A 349 -14.62 0.20 -14.62
N VAL A 350 -13.75 0.82 -13.83
CA VAL A 350 -12.48 0.21 -13.43
C VAL A 350 -12.65 -0.46 -12.07
N TYR A 351 -12.47 -1.78 -12.01
CA TYR A 351 -12.42 -2.54 -10.76
C TYR A 351 -10.96 -2.67 -10.33
N VAL A 352 -10.56 -2.05 -9.23
CA VAL A 352 -9.21 -2.13 -8.68
C VAL A 352 -9.23 -3.00 -7.44
N SER A 353 -8.31 -3.95 -7.38
CA SER A 353 -8.18 -4.88 -6.27
C SER A 353 -6.73 -5.07 -5.85
N GLU A 354 -6.53 -5.19 -4.54
CA GLU A 354 -5.25 -5.59 -3.98
C GLU A 354 -5.44 -6.57 -2.83
N ASN A 355 -4.43 -7.43 -2.62
CA ASN A 355 -4.34 -8.29 -1.45
C ASN A 355 -2.88 -8.68 -1.14
N CYS A 356 -2.68 -9.59 -0.18
CA CYS A 356 -1.34 -10.05 0.18
C CYS A 356 -0.71 -11.06 -0.82
N TYR A 357 -1.47 -12.07 -1.27
CA TYR A 357 -0.92 -13.27 -1.92
C TYR A 357 -1.25 -13.41 -3.41
N GLY A 358 -1.98 -12.49 -4.02
CA GLY A 358 -2.42 -12.55 -5.41
C GLY A 358 -3.85 -13.07 -5.62
N GLN A 359 -4.34 -12.98 -6.85
CA GLN A 359 -5.70 -13.41 -7.25
C GLN A 359 -5.81 -14.90 -7.58
N ARG A 360 -4.67 -15.55 -7.86
CA ARG A 360 -4.61 -16.95 -8.34
C ARG A 360 -3.74 -17.78 -7.41
N GLY A 361 -3.88 -19.10 -7.49
CA GLY A 361 -3.13 -20.07 -6.69
C GLY A 361 -3.79 -20.41 -5.34
N PRO A 362 -3.27 -21.42 -4.63
CA PRO A 362 -3.91 -22.00 -3.45
C PRO A 362 -3.95 -21.08 -2.23
N TRP A 363 -3.25 -19.94 -2.24
CA TRP A 363 -3.17 -19.02 -1.11
C TRP A 363 -3.88 -17.67 -1.37
N SER A 364 -4.58 -17.52 -2.49
CA SER A 364 -5.23 -16.26 -2.88
C SER A 364 -6.27 -15.77 -1.87
N ASP A 365 -6.93 -16.70 -1.17
CA ASP A 365 -7.98 -16.42 -0.19
C ASP A 365 -7.46 -16.24 1.25
N ARG A 366 -6.13 -16.37 1.48
CA ARG A 366 -5.53 -16.19 2.80
C ARG A 366 -5.46 -14.71 3.18
N PRO A 367 -5.67 -14.35 4.47
CA PRO A 367 -5.47 -12.99 4.93
C PRO A 367 -3.97 -12.68 5.11
N GLY A 368 -3.56 -11.45 4.86
CA GLY A 368 -2.17 -11.05 5.03
C GLY A 368 -1.95 -9.55 5.05
N TYR A 369 -0.73 -9.17 5.42
CA TYR A 369 -0.21 -7.82 5.63
C TYR A 369 1.26 -7.77 5.17
N GLU A 370 1.87 -6.59 5.13
CA GLU A 370 3.28 -6.32 4.78
C GLU A 370 4.23 -7.46 5.21
N GLN A 371 4.31 -7.75 6.51
CA GLN A 371 5.27 -8.67 7.06
C GLN A 371 5.06 -10.12 6.56
N LEU A 372 3.81 -10.52 6.35
CA LEU A 372 3.48 -11.83 5.82
C LEU A 372 3.89 -11.93 4.35
N GLY A 373 3.68 -10.86 3.58
CA GLY A 373 4.18 -10.75 2.20
C GLY A 373 5.71 -10.87 2.13
N GLN A 374 6.43 -10.16 2.99
CA GLN A 374 7.90 -10.24 3.06
C GLN A 374 8.39 -11.64 3.46
N CYS A 375 7.76 -12.26 4.45
CA CYS A 375 8.09 -13.62 4.90
C CYS A 375 7.81 -14.67 3.83
N MET A 376 6.65 -14.57 3.16
CA MET A 376 6.22 -15.51 2.14
C MET A 376 7.14 -15.50 0.92
N SER A 377 7.49 -14.29 0.46
CA SER A 377 8.24 -14.07 -0.78
C SER A 377 9.77 -14.07 -0.59
N GLY A 378 10.24 -14.22 0.65
CA GLY A 378 11.66 -14.36 0.98
C GLY A 378 12.50 -13.10 0.99
N LEU A 379 11.89 -11.92 0.98
CA LEU A 379 12.59 -10.66 1.26
C LEU A 379 13.28 -10.69 2.62
N VAL A 380 12.65 -11.34 3.61
CA VAL A 380 13.22 -11.43 4.95
C VAL A 380 14.57 -12.14 4.99
N TYR A 381 14.83 -13.08 4.07
CA TYR A 381 16.11 -13.77 3.99
C TYR A 381 17.10 -13.10 3.05
N ASP A 382 16.66 -12.35 2.04
CA ASP A 382 17.58 -11.48 1.28
C ASP A 382 18.19 -10.44 2.21
N GLN A 383 17.35 -9.84 3.04
CA GLN A 383 17.72 -8.85 4.03
C GLN A 383 18.61 -9.45 5.13
N ALA A 384 18.29 -10.64 5.62
CA ALA A 384 19.01 -11.28 6.72
C ALA A 384 20.50 -11.52 6.44
N ARG A 385 20.89 -11.75 5.17
CA ARG A 385 22.28 -12.08 4.77
C ARG A 385 23.31 -11.02 5.15
N TYR A 386 22.87 -9.79 5.37
CA TYR A 386 23.71 -8.63 5.66
C TYR A 386 23.68 -8.22 7.14
N TYR A 387 23.00 -9.00 8.00
CA TYR A 387 23.14 -8.89 9.45
C TYR A 387 24.15 -9.92 9.97
N GLU A 388 24.78 -9.63 11.13
CA GLU A 388 25.63 -10.61 11.82
C GLU A 388 24.88 -11.94 12.00
N LYS A 389 25.60 -13.07 11.89
CA LYS A 389 25.03 -14.42 12.02
C LYS A 389 24.13 -14.49 13.26
N GLY A 390 22.90 -14.96 13.08
CA GLY A 390 21.88 -14.99 14.14
C GLY A 390 22.22 -15.95 15.28
N VAL A 391 21.26 -16.16 16.18
CA VAL A 391 21.37 -17.09 17.31
C VAL A 391 21.80 -18.48 16.80
N ASN A 392 22.83 -19.07 17.42
CA ASN A 392 23.39 -20.38 17.04
C ASN A 392 23.98 -20.48 15.61
N GLY A 393 24.34 -19.37 14.97
CA GLY A 393 24.99 -19.38 13.66
C GLY A 393 24.03 -19.62 12.48
N GLN A 394 22.71 -19.63 12.73
CA GLN A 394 21.67 -19.72 11.71
C GLN A 394 21.24 -18.33 11.23
N LEU A 395 20.83 -18.25 9.96
CA LEU A 395 20.33 -17.01 9.36
C LEU A 395 18.89 -16.75 9.86
N GLU A 396 18.69 -15.82 10.79
CA GLU A 396 17.36 -15.43 11.25
C GLU A 396 16.68 -14.48 10.25
N PRO A 397 15.38 -14.64 9.93
CA PRO A 397 14.67 -13.72 9.05
C PRO A 397 14.69 -12.28 9.57
N ARG A 398 14.89 -11.30 8.67
CA ARG A 398 14.92 -9.87 9.00
C ARG A 398 14.03 -9.08 8.07
N PHE A 399 13.07 -8.31 8.59
CA PHE A 399 12.24 -7.47 7.73
C PHE A 399 13.06 -6.39 7.04
N VAL A 400 12.77 -6.17 5.75
CA VAL A 400 13.16 -4.92 5.10
C VAL A 400 12.41 -3.80 5.84
N PRO A 401 13.09 -2.72 6.25
CA PRO A 401 12.43 -1.63 6.95
C PRO A 401 11.29 -1.03 6.12
N LEU A 402 10.36 -0.39 6.83
CA LEU A 402 9.19 0.29 6.29
C LEU A 402 8.13 -0.64 5.67
N THR A 403 7.04 -0.02 5.22
CA THR A 403 5.88 -0.64 4.58
C THR A 403 6.06 -0.63 3.06
N ILE A 404 7.19 -1.21 2.60
CA ILE A 404 7.62 -1.15 1.21
C ILE A 404 6.70 -1.94 0.27
N LEU A 405 6.11 -3.04 0.73
CA LEU A 405 5.17 -3.81 -0.10
C LEU A 405 3.82 -3.14 -0.13
N ASP A 406 3.33 -2.60 0.99
CA ASP A 406 2.05 -1.90 1.06
C ASP A 406 2.05 -0.67 0.15
N HIS A 407 2.99 0.25 0.34
CA HIS A 407 3.07 1.45 -0.51
C HIS A 407 3.44 1.10 -1.94
N GLY A 408 4.40 0.18 -2.16
CA GLY A 408 4.75 -0.27 -3.51
C GLY A 408 3.57 -0.87 -4.28
N THR A 409 2.74 -1.68 -3.61
CA THR A 409 1.50 -2.22 -4.19
C THR A 409 0.49 -1.11 -4.45
N GLY A 410 0.35 -0.16 -3.53
CA GLY A 410 -0.49 1.02 -3.73
C GLY A 410 -0.07 1.86 -4.94
N TYR A 411 1.23 2.06 -5.15
CA TYR A 411 1.77 2.80 -6.29
C TYR A 411 1.57 2.04 -7.60
N LEU A 412 1.84 0.74 -7.62
CA LEU A 412 1.58 -0.13 -8.77
C LEU A 412 0.09 -0.15 -9.14
N CYS A 413 -0.80 -0.27 -8.15
CA CYS A 413 -2.25 -0.21 -8.38
C CYS A 413 -2.72 1.19 -8.81
N ALA A 414 -2.11 2.27 -8.33
CA ALA A 414 -2.41 3.63 -8.82
C ALA A 414 -2.00 3.81 -10.29
N LEU A 415 -0.79 3.34 -10.66
CA LEU A 415 -0.34 3.28 -12.06
C LEU A 415 -1.33 2.47 -12.91
N GLY A 416 -1.73 1.28 -12.44
CA GLY A 416 -2.70 0.42 -13.12
C GLY A 416 -4.08 1.07 -13.26
N ALA A 417 -4.58 1.74 -12.22
CA ALA A 417 -5.87 2.44 -12.22
C ALA A 417 -5.88 3.60 -13.21
N MET A 418 -4.83 4.45 -13.21
CA MET A 418 -4.71 5.53 -14.18
C MET A 418 -4.57 5.01 -15.60
N THR A 419 -3.80 3.94 -15.80
CA THR A 419 -3.67 3.26 -17.09
C THR A 419 -5.02 2.72 -17.58
N ALA A 420 -5.79 2.07 -16.70
CA ALA A 420 -7.12 1.57 -17.03
C ALA A 420 -8.10 2.70 -17.38
N LEU A 421 -8.05 3.83 -16.67
CA LEU A 421 -8.84 5.01 -17.00
C LEU A 421 -8.47 5.61 -18.36
N TRP A 422 -7.17 5.69 -18.66
CA TRP A 422 -6.66 6.10 -19.97
C TRP A 422 -7.09 5.14 -21.09
N LYS A 423 -6.87 3.83 -20.93
CA LYS A 423 -7.30 2.81 -21.90
C LYS A 423 -8.83 2.78 -22.08
N ARG A 424 -9.62 3.04 -21.02
CA ARG A 424 -11.08 3.21 -21.11
C ARG A 424 -11.46 4.47 -21.89
N TYR A 425 -10.73 5.58 -21.73
CA TYR A 425 -10.94 6.78 -22.55
C TYR A 425 -10.70 6.49 -24.03
N GLU A 426 -9.70 5.70 -24.39
CA GLU A 426 -9.37 5.44 -25.79
C GLU A 426 -10.23 4.34 -26.42
N ARG A 427 -10.46 3.26 -25.68
CA ARG A 427 -10.96 1.98 -26.22
C ARG A 427 -12.32 1.56 -25.66
N GLY A 428 -12.90 2.36 -24.75
CA GLY A 428 -14.12 2.00 -24.01
C GLY A 428 -13.97 0.71 -23.19
N GLY A 429 -15.10 0.24 -22.65
CA GLY A 429 -15.17 -0.99 -21.85
C GLY A 429 -14.89 -0.80 -20.36
N SER A 430 -15.06 -1.89 -19.62
CA SER A 430 -14.65 -2.00 -18.21
C SER A 430 -13.27 -2.64 -18.10
N TYR A 431 -12.57 -2.39 -16.99
CA TYR A 431 -11.21 -2.90 -16.77
C TYR A 431 -11.06 -3.45 -15.36
N ASN A 432 -10.26 -4.50 -15.22
CA ASN A 432 -9.79 -5.02 -13.96
C ASN A 432 -8.33 -4.60 -13.75
N VAL A 433 -8.03 -4.11 -12.55
CA VAL A 433 -6.68 -3.82 -12.08
C VAL A 433 -6.43 -4.66 -10.85
N PHE A 434 -5.33 -5.41 -10.84
CA PHE A 434 -4.98 -6.26 -9.71
C PHE A 434 -3.50 -6.13 -9.35
N GLY A 435 -3.20 -5.90 -8.07
CA GLY A 435 -1.86 -5.95 -7.49
C GLY A 435 -1.80 -6.81 -6.23
N SER A 436 -0.61 -7.22 -5.80
CA SER A 436 -0.46 -7.86 -4.48
C SER A 436 0.90 -7.64 -3.85
N LEU A 437 0.95 -7.73 -2.52
CA LEU A 437 2.19 -7.56 -1.75
C LEU A 437 3.29 -8.54 -2.20
N CYS A 438 2.94 -9.82 -2.40
CA CYS A 438 3.89 -10.81 -2.91
C CYS A 438 4.37 -10.48 -4.33
N GLN A 439 3.50 -9.94 -5.19
CA GLN A 439 3.91 -9.54 -6.54
C GLN A 439 4.84 -8.32 -6.52
N THR A 440 4.59 -7.34 -5.65
CA THR A 440 5.47 -6.19 -5.42
C THR A 440 6.85 -6.64 -4.95
N SER A 441 6.90 -7.65 -4.07
CA SER A 441 8.16 -8.26 -3.65
C SER A 441 8.92 -8.90 -4.82
N ILE A 442 8.26 -9.75 -5.62
CA ILE A 442 8.85 -10.36 -6.81
C ILE A 442 9.38 -9.27 -7.75
N TRP A 443 8.60 -8.21 -7.97
CA TRP A 443 8.98 -7.09 -8.82
C TRP A 443 10.20 -6.34 -8.31
N LEU A 444 10.26 -6.01 -7.02
CA LEU A 444 11.42 -5.35 -6.41
C LEU A 444 12.69 -6.21 -6.55
N ARG A 445 12.58 -7.53 -6.33
CA ARG A 445 13.70 -8.47 -6.54
C ARG A 445 14.14 -8.53 -7.99
N ASN A 446 13.21 -8.47 -8.94
CA ASN A 446 13.51 -8.47 -10.37
C ASN A 446 14.23 -7.20 -10.83
N GLN A 447 14.27 -6.15 -10.00
CA GLN A 447 15.16 -5.00 -10.24
C GLN A 447 16.62 -5.32 -9.92
N GLY A 448 16.94 -6.52 -9.43
CA GLY A 448 18.27 -6.96 -9.05
C GLY A 448 18.64 -6.55 -7.63
N PHE A 449 19.88 -6.87 -7.27
CA PHE A 449 20.47 -6.55 -5.97
C PHE A 449 21.64 -5.60 -6.13
N ARG A 450 21.84 -4.74 -5.13
CA ARG A 450 23.01 -3.90 -5.00
C ARG A 450 24.28 -4.74 -4.87
N PRO A 451 25.43 -4.22 -5.34
CA PRO A 451 26.72 -4.82 -5.04
C PRO A 451 26.89 -5.04 -3.53
N ASP A 452 27.53 -6.14 -3.15
CA ASP A 452 27.73 -6.50 -1.75
C ASP A 452 28.50 -5.43 -0.97
N GLU A 453 29.52 -4.82 -1.59
CA GLU A 453 30.30 -3.76 -0.97
C GLU A 453 29.44 -2.53 -0.64
N GLU A 454 28.58 -2.11 -1.58
CA GLU A 454 27.63 -1.01 -1.37
C GLU A 454 26.62 -1.36 -0.29
N THR A 455 26.10 -2.60 -0.30
CA THR A 455 25.13 -3.07 0.69
C THR A 455 25.75 -3.13 2.09
N VAL A 456 26.95 -3.70 2.24
CA VAL A 456 27.65 -3.75 3.53
C VAL A 456 27.97 -2.34 4.03
N ALA A 457 28.37 -1.43 3.14
CA ALA A 457 28.62 -0.04 3.48
C ALA A 457 27.34 0.68 3.92
N LEU A 458 26.21 0.40 3.28
CA LEU A 458 24.90 0.82 3.76
C LEU A 458 24.75 0.32 5.18
N PHE A 459 24.62 -0.99 5.41
CA PHE A 459 24.31 -1.60 6.72
C PHE A 459 25.22 -1.14 7.87
N LYS A 460 26.53 -0.92 7.64
CA LYS A 460 27.46 -0.38 8.64
C LYS A 460 27.08 1.01 9.15
N ASN A 461 26.47 1.82 8.29
CA ASN A 461 25.99 3.16 8.65
C ASN A 461 24.63 3.12 9.36
N PHE A 462 24.05 1.94 9.58
CA PHE A 462 22.77 1.78 10.27
C PHE A 462 22.96 1.20 11.66
N PRO A 463 22.18 1.68 12.64
CA PRO A 463 22.17 1.07 13.95
C PRO A 463 21.69 -0.38 13.86
N PRO A 464 22.17 -1.27 14.74
CA PRO A 464 21.72 -2.66 14.75
C PRO A 464 20.21 -2.69 14.97
N LEU A 465 19.48 -3.07 13.92
CA LEU A 465 18.05 -3.32 14.01
C LEU A 465 17.85 -4.62 14.80
N PRO A 466 16.91 -4.65 15.77
CA PRO A 466 16.71 -5.83 16.60
C PRO A 466 16.36 -7.06 15.73
N PRO A 467 16.76 -8.28 16.14
CA PRO A 467 16.43 -9.51 15.44
C PRO A 467 14.95 -9.80 15.34
N ARG A 468 14.22 -9.34 16.35
CA ARG A 468 12.81 -9.60 16.56
C ARG A 468 12.13 -8.28 16.90
N GLY A 469 11.11 -7.92 16.14
CA GLY A 469 10.33 -6.71 16.40
C GLY A 469 9.66 -6.12 15.17
N ASN A 470 8.50 -5.52 15.41
CA ASN A 470 7.79 -4.72 14.44
C ASN A 470 8.57 -3.42 14.14
N ILE A 471 8.59 -3.03 12.87
CA ILE A 471 9.20 -1.79 12.35
C ILE A 471 8.68 -0.55 13.12
N GLY A 472 7.44 -0.59 13.63
CA GLY A 472 6.84 0.47 14.45
C GLY A 472 7.31 0.55 15.91
N SER A 473 8.34 -0.20 16.33
CA SER A 473 8.82 -0.19 17.71
C SER A 473 9.34 1.19 18.14
N PRO A 474 8.98 1.68 19.35
CA PRO A 474 9.46 2.96 19.88
C PRO A 474 10.99 3.04 20.05
N ILE A 475 11.67 1.88 20.02
CA ILE A 475 13.14 1.78 20.08
C ILE A 475 13.76 1.95 18.69
N VAL A 476 13.08 1.49 17.64
CA VAL A 476 13.58 1.45 16.25
C VAL A 476 13.28 2.78 15.56
N MET A 477 12.09 3.35 15.78
CA MET A 477 11.59 4.49 15.05
C MET A 477 12.46 5.77 15.16
N PRO A 478 12.93 6.20 16.34
CA PRO A 478 13.76 7.40 16.45
C PRO A 478 15.10 7.27 15.70
N LYS A 479 15.67 6.07 15.72
CA LYS A 479 16.92 5.75 15.00
C LYS A 479 16.70 5.81 13.49
N VAL A 480 15.57 5.26 13.03
CA VAL A 480 15.16 5.31 11.62
C VAL A 480 14.94 6.76 11.17
N LEU A 481 14.28 7.60 11.97
CA LEU A 481 14.10 9.03 11.68
C LEU A 481 15.43 9.80 11.59
N GLN A 482 16.37 9.53 12.50
CA GLN A 482 17.69 10.16 12.48
C GLN A 482 18.45 9.85 11.19
N MET A 483 18.37 8.61 10.70
CA MET A 483 19.01 8.17 9.46
C MET A 483 18.51 8.96 8.24
N TYR A 484 17.22 9.30 8.23
CA TYR A 484 16.60 10.02 7.12
C TYR A 484 16.69 11.54 7.25
N SER A 485 17.38 12.06 8.26
CA SER A 485 17.42 13.50 8.57
C SER A 485 17.87 14.37 7.40
N ALA A 486 18.77 13.90 6.53
CA ALA A 486 19.21 14.64 5.35
C ALA A 486 18.10 14.74 4.29
N ALA A 487 17.39 13.64 4.02
CA ALA A 487 16.25 13.62 3.10
C ALA A 487 15.07 14.42 3.69
N LEU A 488 14.78 14.25 4.99
CA LEU A 488 13.71 14.96 5.70
C LEU A 488 13.89 16.48 5.68
N LYS A 489 15.14 16.97 5.75
CA LYS A 489 15.44 18.41 5.65
C LYS A 489 15.18 19.00 4.26
N ARG A 490 15.16 18.16 3.22
CA ARG A 490 14.94 18.57 1.83
C ARG A 490 13.51 18.37 1.38
N ALA A 491 12.85 17.33 1.91
CA ALA A 491 11.51 16.98 1.57
C ALA A 491 10.53 18.11 1.91
N GLU A 492 9.54 18.28 1.05
CA GLU A 492 8.47 19.25 1.28
C GLU A 492 7.59 18.78 2.45
N GLU A 493 7.43 19.63 3.46
CA GLU A 493 6.40 19.47 4.49
C GLU A 493 5.21 20.37 4.15
N VAL A 494 4.02 19.77 4.00
CA VAL A 494 2.77 20.49 3.77
C VAL A 494 2.01 20.55 5.09
N SER A 495 1.40 21.70 5.39
CA SER A 495 0.54 21.86 6.57
C SER A 495 -0.80 22.44 6.18
N GLU A 496 -1.87 21.86 6.68
CA GLU A 496 -3.24 22.30 6.41
C GLU A 496 -4.12 22.13 7.65
N ASP A 497 -5.10 23.03 7.81
CA ASP A 497 -6.09 22.94 8.86
C ASP A 497 -7.23 22.01 8.44
N GLY A 498 -7.67 21.14 9.34
CA GLY A 498 -8.75 20.21 9.09
C GLY A 498 -9.45 19.72 10.36
N PRO A 499 -10.33 18.72 10.24
CA PRO A 499 -11.06 18.14 11.37
C PRO A 499 -10.20 17.60 12.51
N TYR A 500 -8.93 17.30 12.25
CA TYR A 500 -7.96 16.86 13.24
C TYR A 500 -7.17 18.01 13.90
N GLY A 501 -7.40 19.27 13.51
CA GLY A 501 -6.52 20.40 13.79
C GLY A 501 -5.56 20.67 12.64
N LYS A 502 -4.44 21.33 12.92
CA LYS A 502 -3.39 21.59 11.92
C LYS A 502 -2.58 20.32 11.70
N VAL A 503 -2.71 19.69 10.53
CA VAL A 503 -1.99 18.47 10.19
C VAL A 503 -0.80 18.82 9.30
N THR A 504 0.39 18.36 9.67
CA THR A 504 1.61 18.46 8.86
C THR A 504 1.98 17.08 8.33
N TYR A 505 2.26 16.98 7.04
CA TYR A 505 2.55 15.71 6.36
C TYR A 505 3.61 15.87 5.27
N LEU A 506 4.15 14.74 4.80
CA LEU A 506 5.08 14.69 3.68
C LEU A 506 4.35 15.05 2.37
N GLY A 507 4.83 16.09 1.69
CA GLY A 507 4.33 16.53 0.39
C GLY A 507 4.51 15.49 -0.73
N GLY A 508 3.96 15.80 -1.90
CA GLY A 508 4.11 14.95 -3.09
C GLY A 508 5.56 14.89 -3.55
N ALA A 509 6.01 13.72 -4.02
CA ALA A 509 7.37 13.54 -4.55
C ALA A 509 7.52 13.99 -6.02
N TRP A 510 6.53 14.72 -6.56
CA TRP A 510 6.41 15.03 -7.97
C TRP A 510 5.98 16.47 -8.21
N SER A 511 6.38 17.00 -9.35
CA SER A 511 5.80 18.21 -9.93
C SER A 511 5.63 18.05 -11.43
N MET A 512 4.57 18.67 -11.96
CA MET A 512 4.24 18.69 -13.37
C MET A 512 4.01 20.14 -13.81
N GLU A 513 4.73 20.60 -14.82
CA GLU A 513 4.71 22.01 -15.20
C GLU A 513 3.30 22.48 -15.57
N GLY A 514 2.84 23.56 -14.93
CA GLY A 514 1.52 24.14 -15.18
C GLY A 514 0.33 23.35 -14.61
N ILE A 515 0.56 22.27 -13.85
CA ILE A 515 -0.49 21.48 -13.19
C ILE A 515 -0.30 21.53 -11.68
N LYS A 516 -1.27 22.14 -10.97
CA LYS A 516 -1.26 22.20 -9.51
C LYS A 516 -1.81 20.89 -8.92
N LEU A 517 -0.92 19.96 -8.58
CA LEU A 517 -1.25 18.73 -7.83
C LEU A 517 -1.56 19.04 -6.36
N GLY A 518 -2.25 18.13 -5.68
CA GLY A 518 -2.58 18.24 -4.25
C GLY A 518 -4.03 17.87 -3.94
N PHE A 519 -4.39 17.96 -2.67
CA PHE A 519 -5.71 17.57 -2.17
C PHE A 519 -6.69 18.74 -2.14
N ASP A 520 -7.95 18.48 -2.48
CA ASP A 520 -9.02 19.49 -2.41
C ASP A 520 -9.67 19.58 -1.02
N ILE A 521 -9.47 18.54 -0.22
CA ILE A 521 -10.03 18.44 1.11
C ILE A 521 -9.00 17.87 2.06
N PRO A 522 -8.98 18.38 3.31
CA PRO A 522 -8.05 17.87 4.30
C PRO A 522 -8.43 16.48 4.77
N THR A 523 -7.43 15.79 5.31
CA THR A 523 -7.63 14.49 5.96
C THR A 523 -8.67 14.59 7.08
N ARG A 524 -9.47 13.53 7.25
CA ARG A 524 -10.64 13.53 8.13
C ARG A 524 -10.91 12.15 8.77
N PRO A 525 -11.57 12.13 9.94
CA PRO A 525 -11.99 10.90 10.59
C PRO A 525 -12.98 10.11 9.74
N LEU A 526 -13.01 8.79 9.93
CA LEU A 526 -13.95 7.91 9.25
C LEU A 526 -15.40 8.26 9.63
N GLY A 527 -16.29 8.23 8.64
CA GLY A 527 -17.73 8.30 8.86
C GLY A 527 -18.30 9.69 9.06
N VAL A 528 -17.50 10.75 8.90
CA VAL A 528 -17.94 12.13 9.10
C VAL A 528 -18.76 12.68 7.93
N ASP A 529 -18.67 12.06 6.76
CA ASP A 529 -19.35 12.51 5.55
C ASP A 529 -20.59 11.65 5.24
N PRO A 530 -21.64 12.27 4.69
CA PRO A 530 -22.82 11.53 4.26
C PRO A 530 -22.52 10.67 3.02
N PRO A 531 -23.28 9.58 2.78
CA PRO A 531 -23.02 8.59 1.74
C PRO A 531 -23.54 9.04 0.36
N TYR A 532 -23.21 10.26 -0.09
CA TYR A 532 -23.54 10.75 -1.42
C TYR A 532 -22.36 11.50 -2.05
N TRP A 533 -22.30 11.53 -3.38
CA TRP A 533 -21.31 12.32 -4.10
C TRP A 533 -21.50 13.80 -3.75
N PRO A 534 -20.45 14.48 -3.28
CA PRO A 534 -20.53 15.90 -2.95
C PRO A 534 -21.01 16.66 -4.19
N SER A 535 -21.99 17.55 -3.99
CA SER A 535 -22.36 18.52 -5.00
C SER A 535 -21.22 19.53 -5.10
N ARG A 536 -20.16 19.24 -5.84
CA ARG A 536 -19.20 20.27 -6.21
C ARG A 536 -19.93 21.26 -7.12
N LEU A 537 -20.21 22.41 -6.51
CA LEU A 537 -21.21 23.43 -6.82
C LEU A 537 -20.92 24.21 -8.07
#